data_AF-A0A1Z5LAM8-F1
#
_entry.id   AF-A0A1Z5LAM8-F1
#
_cell.length_a   1.000
_cell.length_b   1.000
_cell.length_c   1.000
_cell.angle_alpha   90.00
_cell.angle_beta   90.00
_cell.angle_gamma   90.00
#
_symmetry.space_group_name_H-M   'P 1'
#
loop_
_entity.id
_entity.type
_entity.pdbx_description
1 polymer ?
#
loop_
_entity_poly.entity_id
_entity_poly.type
_entity_poly.pdbx_seq_one_letter_code
_entity_poly.pdbx_strand_id
1 'polypeptide(L)'
;MRIVEVFAPSVYVAVNDADTPKDAPKKRVWRSVERSLDLLDKCITARDQSVRLKGTPVLGAVQGGWNVEARKHSARETAKRSVEGFVVEGLHRSARFTGGVSVSASTGQVEGSFRSAQTGVRSQGRLCGCRRV
;
A
#
# COMPACT_ATOMS: atom_id res chain seq x y z
N MET A 1 8.78 -11.93 19.93
CA MET A 1 8.58 -12.15 18.49
C MET A 1 8.80 -13.63 18.18
N ARG A 2 8.01 -14.52 18.79
CA ARG A 2 8.38 -15.93 18.97
C ARG A 2 8.59 -16.72 17.67
N ILE A 3 7.72 -16.52 16.66
CA ILE A 3 7.84 -17.25 15.38
C ILE A 3 9.12 -16.83 14.63
N VAL A 4 9.41 -15.52 14.59
CA VAL A 4 10.60 -14.98 13.92
C VAL A 4 11.87 -15.43 14.65
N GLU A 5 11.85 -15.47 15.98
CA GLU A 5 12.97 -15.99 16.78
C GLU A 5 13.26 -17.46 16.48
N VAL A 6 12.23 -18.29 16.31
CA VAL A 6 12.40 -19.71 15.96
C VAL A 6 13.00 -19.87 14.57
N PHE A 7 12.43 -19.18 13.58
CA PHE A 7 12.88 -19.22 12.18
C PHE A 7 14.28 -18.62 11.98
N ALA A 8 14.65 -17.62 12.78
CA ALA A 8 15.90 -16.87 12.67
C ALA A 8 16.25 -16.47 11.22
N PRO A 9 15.39 -15.68 10.54
CA PRO A 9 15.65 -15.26 9.18
C PRO A 9 16.82 -14.28 9.12
N SER A 10 17.45 -14.15 7.94
CA SER A 10 18.51 -13.16 7.71
C SER A 10 18.01 -11.71 7.70
N VAL A 11 16.71 -11.50 7.46
CA VAL A 11 16.02 -10.21 7.48
C VAL A 11 14.52 -10.48 7.62
N TYR A 12 13.77 -9.58 8.26
CA TYR A 12 12.31 -9.69 8.32
C TYR A 12 11.62 -8.33 8.29
N VAL A 13 10.36 -8.34 7.85
CA VAL A 13 9.50 -7.17 7.87
C VAL A 13 8.80 -7.10 9.23
N ALA A 14 8.74 -5.91 9.82
CA ALA A 14 7.98 -5.70 11.05
C ALA A 14 6.50 -6.03 10.84
N VAL A 15 5.87 -6.63 11.86
CA VAL A 15 4.44 -6.93 11.85
C VAL A 15 3.67 -5.62 11.65
N ASN A 16 2.68 -5.64 10.77
CA ASN A 16 2.02 -4.42 10.32
C ASN A 16 0.56 -4.68 9.90
N ASP A 17 -0.23 -3.61 9.76
CA ASP A 17 -1.66 -3.66 9.43
C ASP A 17 -1.94 -3.15 8.00
N ALA A 18 -1.33 -3.81 7.00
CA ALA A 18 -1.31 -3.33 5.61
C ALA A 18 -2.61 -3.56 4.82
N ASP A 19 -3.62 -4.23 5.39
CA ASP A 19 -4.88 -4.48 4.69
C ASP A 19 -5.79 -3.25 4.75
N THR A 20 -5.50 -2.26 3.90
CA THR A 20 -6.31 -1.05 3.72
C THR A 20 -6.80 -0.97 2.28
N PRO A 21 -8.06 -1.35 1.99
CA PRO A 21 -8.61 -1.27 0.64
C PRO A 21 -8.81 0.20 0.21
N LYS A 22 -9.03 0.41 -1.11
CA LYS A 22 -9.09 1.75 -1.71
C LYS A 22 -10.23 2.63 -1.18
N ASP A 23 -11.33 1.99 -0.83
CA ASP A 23 -12.55 2.56 -0.27
C ASP A 23 -12.52 2.70 1.26
N ALA A 24 -11.40 2.33 1.90
CA ALA A 24 -11.27 2.45 3.35
C ALA A 24 -11.46 3.90 3.81
N PRO A 25 -12.26 4.14 4.87
CA PRO A 25 -12.43 5.48 5.39
C PRO A 25 -11.11 6.02 5.92
N LYS A 26 -10.90 7.34 5.83
CA LYS A 26 -9.67 8.01 6.29
C LYS A 26 -9.26 7.58 7.70
N LYS A 27 -10.22 7.47 8.62
CA LYS A 27 -10.00 6.99 10.00
C LYS A 27 -9.34 5.60 10.05
N ARG A 28 -9.75 4.67 9.18
CA ARG A 28 -9.16 3.32 9.12
C ARG A 28 -7.72 3.36 8.60
N VAL A 29 -7.47 4.19 7.58
CA VAL A 29 -6.13 4.36 7.02
C VAL A 29 -5.15 4.87 8.07
N TRP A 30 -5.51 5.94 8.78
CA TRP A 30 -4.67 6.50 9.83
C TRP A 30 -4.44 5.52 10.98
N ARG A 31 -5.50 4.82 11.42
CA ARG A 31 -5.38 3.80 12.45
C ARG A 31 -4.44 2.65 12.06
N SER A 32 -4.38 2.27 10.78
CA SER A 32 -3.44 1.23 10.32
C SER A 32 -1.99 1.71 10.43
N VAL A 33 -1.75 2.97 10.08
CA VAL A 33 -0.41 3.57 10.14
C VAL A 33 0.06 3.64 11.59
N GLU A 34 -0.75 4.22 12.49
CA GLU A 34 -0.42 4.32 13.92
C GLU A 34 -0.16 2.94 14.54
N ARG A 35 -1.07 1.99 14.31
CA ARG A 35 -0.91 0.62 14.80
C ARG A 35 0.36 -0.05 14.27
N SER A 36 0.73 0.20 13.01
CA SER A 36 1.95 -0.37 12.42
C SER A 36 3.22 0.24 12.98
N LEU A 37 3.21 1.53 13.33
CA LEU A 37 4.32 2.17 14.03
C LEU A 37 4.50 1.59 15.44
N ASP A 38 3.41 1.41 16.20
CA ASP A 38 3.47 0.77 17.52
C ASP A 38 3.99 -0.67 17.44
N LEU A 39 3.61 -1.40 16.40
CA LEU A 39 4.08 -2.76 16.16
C LEU A 39 5.56 -2.78 15.76
N LEU A 40 6.02 -1.81 14.98
CA LEU A 40 7.44 -1.66 14.65
C LEU A 40 8.28 -1.44 15.91
N ASP A 41 7.87 -0.53 16.78
CA ASP A 41 8.58 -0.22 18.02
C ASP A 41 8.67 -1.48 18.94
N LYS A 42 7.59 -2.28 18.98
CA LYS A 42 7.58 -3.59 19.65
C LYS A 42 8.49 -4.62 18.98
N CYS A 43 8.57 -4.64 17.65
CA CYS A 43 9.46 -5.55 16.93
C CYS A 43 10.94 -5.24 17.20
N ILE A 44 11.31 -3.96 17.18
CA ILE A 44 12.67 -3.49 17.49
C ILE A 44 13.03 -3.86 18.94
N THR A 45 12.13 -3.57 19.89
CA THR A 45 12.35 -3.92 21.29
C THR A 45 12.54 -5.43 21.47
N ALA A 46 11.70 -6.25 20.82
CA ALA A 46 11.80 -7.70 20.89
C ALA A 46 13.06 -8.25 20.21
N ARG A 47 13.53 -7.64 19.12
CA ARG A 47 14.81 -7.96 18.48
C ARG A 47 15.96 -7.74 19.45
N ASP A 48 15.99 -6.56 20.08
CA ASP A 48 17.11 -6.15 20.93
C ASP A 48 17.20 -6.97 22.22
N GLN A 49 16.06 -7.45 22.72
CA GLN A 49 15.97 -8.34 23.88
C GLN A 49 16.28 -9.82 23.54
N SER A 50 16.16 -10.21 22.26
CA SER A 50 16.34 -11.59 21.84
C SER A 50 17.79 -11.90 21.52
N VAL A 51 18.37 -12.89 22.18
CA VAL A 51 19.73 -13.39 21.89
C VAL A 51 19.84 -13.88 20.44
N ARG A 52 18.78 -14.46 19.88
CA ARG A 52 18.77 -15.03 18.52
C ARG A 52 18.56 -14.00 17.41
N LEU A 53 17.83 -12.92 17.69
CA LEU A 53 17.52 -11.89 16.71
C LEU A 53 18.38 -10.64 16.85
N LYS A 54 19.25 -10.57 17.87
CA LYS A 54 20.13 -9.43 18.07
C LYS A 54 20.98 -9.21 16.82
N GLY A 55 20.85 -8.03 16.21
CA GLY A 55 21.54 -7.69 14.96
C GLY A 55 20.85 -8.17 13.68
N THR A 56 19.75 -8.92 13.75
CA THR A 56 18.95 -9.26 12.58
C THR A 56 18.26 -8.01 12.02
N PRO A 57 18.46 -7.66 10.74
CA PRO A 57 17.81 -6.53 10.09
C PRO A 57 16.27 -6.60 10.13
N VAL A 58 15.66 -5.47 10.48
CA VAL A 58 14.22 -5.22 10.47
C VAL A 58 13.89 -4.22 9.37
N LEU A 59 12.99 -4.60 8.48
CA LEU A 59 12.45 -3.70 7.48
C LEU A 59 11.18 -3.02 8.01
N GLY A 60 11.16 -1.69 7.98
CA GLY A 60 10.00 -0.89 8.33
C GLY A 60 8.96 -0.85 7.21
N ALA A 61 7.69 -1.04 7.54
CA ALA A 61 6.61 -1.03 6.54
C ALA A 61 6.03 0.39 6.36
N VAL A 62 6.08 0.90 5.13
CA VAL A 62 5.44 2.17 4.75
C VAL A 62 4.02 1.90 4.26
N GLN A 63 3.04 2.37 5.03
CA GLN A 63 1.61 2.16 4.80
C GLN A 63 0.87 3.47 4.51
N GLY A 64 -0.46 3.47 4.56
CA GLY A 64 -1.32 4.62 4.29
C GLY A 64 -2.29 4.42 3.13
N GLY A 65 -2.44 3.19 2.62
CA GLY A 65 -3.34 2.85 1.51
C GLY A 65 -3.10 3.77 0.29
N TRP A 66 -4.17 4.36 -0.23
CA TRP A 66 -4.11 5.36 -1.30
C TRP A 66 -4.16 6.82 -0.83
N ASN A 67 -4.01 7.07 0.48
CA ASN A 67 -3.93 8.41 1.01
C ASN A 67 -2.47 8.89 1.03
N VAL A 68 -2.17 9.92 0.25
CA VAL A 68 -0.81 10.45 0.08
C VAL A 68 -0.25 11.01 1.39
N GLU A 69 -1.08 11.70 2.17
CA GLU A 69 -0.67 12.30 3.44
C GLU A 69 -0.30 11.23 4.47
N ALA A 70 -1.11 10.17 4.57
CA ALA A 70 -0.84 9.03 5.44
C ALA A 70 0.44 8.30 5.02
N ARG A 71 0.70 8.16 3.72
CA ARG A 71 1.97 7.60 3.22
C ARG A 71 3.18 8.43 3.60
N LYS A 72 3.10 9.75 3.41
CA LYS A 72 4.17 10.68 3.82
C LYS A 72 4.41 10.61 5.32
N HIS A 73 3.35 10.57 6.12
CA HIS A 73 3.45 10.43 7.57
C HIS A 73 4.10 9.10 7.97
N SER A 74 3.60 7.98 7.43
CA SER A 74 4.15 6.65 7.69
C SER A 74 5.64 6.56 7.33
N ALA A 75 6.04 7.08 6.16
CA ALA A 75 7.45 7.08 5.74
C ALA A 75 8.32 7.91 6.69
N ARG A 76 7.89 9.13 7.04
CA ARG A 76 8.64 10.02 7.94
C ARG A 76 8.80 9.42 9.33
N GLU A 77 7.72 8.85 9.89
CA GLU A 77 7.78 8.26 11.22
C GLU A 77 8.61 6.99 11.24
N THR A 78 8.47 6.13 10.23
CA THR A 78 9.27 4.90 10.13
C THR A 78 10.77 5.22 10.00
N ALA A 79 11.13 6.27 9.24
CA ALA A 79 12.52 6.69 9.08
C ALA A 79 13.20 7.22 10.35
N LYS A 80 12.42 7.55 11.40
CA LYS A 80 12.97 7.92 12.71
C LYS A 80 13.38 6.71 13.55
N ARG A 81 12.93 5.50 13.19
CA ARG A 81 13.25 4.26 13.91
C ARG A 81 14.53 3.64 13.36
N SER A 82 15.20 2.83 14.19
CA SER A 82 16.40 2.08 13.83
C SER A 82 16.06 0.84 12.98
N VAL A 83 15.65 1.10 11.73
CA VAL A 83 15.38 0.07 10.71
C VAL A 83 16.47 0.06 9.65
N GLU A 84 16.76 -1.13 9.13
CA GLU A 84 17.81 -1.34 8.12
C GLU A 84 17.30 -1.17 6.68
N GLY A 85 15.98 -1.03 6.51
CA GLY A 85 15.37 -0.75 5.22
C GLY A 85 13.86 -0.56 5.31
N PHE A 86 13.22 -0.37 4.14
CA PHE A 86 11.80 -0.06 4.03
C PHE A 86 11.09 -0.94 3.01
N VAL A 87 9.84 -1.31 3.30
CA VAL A 87 8.95 -2.01 2.36
C VAL A 87 7.71 -1.16 2.11
N VAL A 88 7.34 -0.99 0.84
CA VAL A 88 6.13 -0.27 0.45
C VAL A 88 4.95 -1.24 0.44
N GLU A 89 4.08 -1.11 1.42
CA GLU A 89 2.99 -2.07 1.67
C GLU A 89 1.62 -1.58 1.17
N GLY A 90 0.67 -2.52 1.04
CA GLY A 90 -0.74 -2.23 0.75
C GLY A 90 -1.07 -1.78 -0.68
N LEU A 91 -0.16 -2.00 -1.63
CA LEU A 91 -0.33 -1.64 -3.05
C LEU A 91 -0.85 -2.78 -3.93
N HIS A 92 -0.85 -4.01 -3.42
CA HIS A 92 -1.12 -5.24 -4.18
C HIS A 92 -2.56 -5.36 -4.73
N ARG A 93 -3.50 -4.55 -4.21
CA ARG A 93 -4.93 -4.58 -4.62
C ARG A 93 -5.25 -3.67 -5.80
N SER A 94 -4.28 -2.96 -6.36
CA SER A 94 -4.53 -2.26 -7.63
C SER A 94 -4.66 -3.31 -8.73
N ALA A 95 -5.90 -3.56 -9.15
CA ALA A 95 -6.15 -4.31 -10.37
C ALA A 95 -5.53 -3.53 -11.54
N ARG A 96 -4.36 -4.01 -11.98
CA ARG A 96 -3.75 -3.76 -13.29
C ARG A 96 -3.43 -2.31 -13.63
N PHE A 97 -2.14 -2.06 -13.79
CA PHE A 97 -1.70 -1.20 -14.89
C PHE A 97 -2.02 -1.94 -16.21
N THR A 98 -3.27 -1.91 -16.68
CA THR A 98 -3.67 -2.33 -18.05
C THR A 98 -3.53 -1.19 -19.04
N GLY A 99 -2.53 -0.33 -18.87
CA GLY A 99 -1.92 0.34 -20.00
C GLY A 99 -0.67 -0.45 -20.32
N GLY A 100 -0.56 -1.05 -21.50
CA GLY A 100 0.74 -1.58 -21.92
C GLY A 100 1.77 -0.46 -21.79
N VAL A 101 2.78 -0.63 -20.94
CA VAL A 101 3.96 0.23 -21.00
C VAL A 101 4.74 -0.24 -22.21
N SER A 102 4.47 0.32 -23.38
CA SER A 102 5.41 0.27 -24.48
C SER A 102 6.58 1.16 -24.09
N VAL A 103 7.66 0.57 -23.56
CA VAL A 103 8.94 1.25 -23.43
C VAL A 103 9.52 1.33 -24.85
N SER A 104 9.21 2.37 -25.59
CA SER A 104 10.00 2.72 -26.77
C SER A 104 11.24 3.45 -26.27
N ALA A 105 12.38 2.78 -26.34
CA ALA A 105 13.69 3.32 -26.02
C ALA A 105 14.09 4.39 -27.05
N SER A 106 13.53 5.59 -26.93
CA SER A 106 14.08 6.80 -27.54
C SER A 106 13.42 8.03 -26.92
N THR A 107 14.24 8.80 -26.20
CA THR A 107 14.05 10.22 -25.90
C THR A 107 12.98 10.58 -24.85
N GLY A 108 13.38 10.45 -23.57
CA GLY A 108 13.32 11.52 -22.56
C GLY A 108 12.17 12.53 -22.49
N GLN A 109 10.91 12.20 -22.76
CA GLN A 109 9.75 13.01 -22.36
C GLN A 109 8.59 12.10 -21.91
N VAL A 110 8.11 12.29 -20.67
CA VAL A 110 6.92 11.62 -20.16
C VAL A 110 5.74 12.58 -20.32
N GLU A 111 5.03 12.48 -21.45
CA GLU A 111 3.72 13.11 -21.60
C GLU A 111 2.63 12.14 -21.14
N GLY A 112 2.07 12.40 -19.95
CA GLY A 112 0.90 11.68 -19.45
C GLY A 112 -0.38 12.25 -20.06
N SER A 113 -0.94 11.60 -21.07
CA SER A 113 -2.29 11.94 -21.56
C SER A 113 -3.34 11.42 -20.57
N PHE A 114 -3.95 12.33 -19.82
CA PHE A 114 -5.08 12.05 -18.94
C PHE A 114 -6.36 11.93 -19.79
N ARG A 115 -6.64 10.74 -20.32
CA ARG A 115 -7.95 10.46 -20.92
C ARG A 115 -8.94 10.10 -19.81
N SER A 116 -9.79 11.08 -19.46
CA SER A 116 -10.99 10.84 -18.67
C SER A 116 -11.90 9.86 -19.42
N ALA A 117 -12.23 8.73 -18.80
CA ALA A 117 -13.26 7.84 -19.30
C ALA A 117 -14.62 8.53 -19.11
N GLN A 118 -15.10 9.23 -20.13
CA GLN A 118 -16.51 9.61 -20.23
C GLN A 118 -17.32 8.33 -20.43
N THR A 119 -18.05 7.89 -19.41
CA THR A 119 -19.09 6.89 -19.56
C THR A 119 -20.24 7.48 -20.37
N GLY A 120 -20.22 7.24 -21.68
CA GLY A 120 -21.32 7.56 -22.59
C GLY A 120 -22.56 6.75 -22.27
N VAL A 121 -23.59 7.41 -21.75
CA VAL A 121 -24.95 6.87 -21.69
C VAL A 121 -25.49 6.80 -23.12
N ARG A 122 -25.52 5.61 -23.72
CA ARG A 122 -26.28 5.35 -24.94
C ARG A 122 -27.75 5.12 -24.56
N SER A 123 -28.59 6.14 -24.72
CA SER A 123 -30.03 5.96 -24.80
C SER A 123 -30.40 5.37 -26.16
N GLN A 124 -30.74 4.07 -26.18
CA GLN A 124 -31.52 3.48 -27.25
C GLN A 124 -32.68 2.70 -26.62
N GLY A 125 -33.83 3.37 -26.49
CA GLY A 125 -35.12 2.75 -26.17
C GLY A 125 -36.08 3.05 -27.30
N ARG A 126 -36.43 2.01 -28.07
CA ARG A 126 -37.28 2.06 -29.26
C ARG A 126 -38.72 2.43 -28.91
N LEU A 127 -39.34 3.17 -29.83
CA LEU A 127 -40.77 3.32 -29.99
C LEU A 127 -41.46 1.96 -30.05
N CYS A 128 -42.44 1.71 -29.18
CA CYS A 128 -43.46 0.71 -29.41
C CYS A 128 -44.81 1.33 -29.08
N GLY A 129 -45.58 1.66 -30.12
CA GLY A 129 -46.99 2.00 -30.00
C GLY A 129 -47.82 0.74 -29.88
N CYS A 130 -48.81 0.76 -28.98
CA CYS A 130 -49.98 -0.10 -29.06
C CYS A 130 -51.20 0.64 -28.52
N ARG A 131 -52.33 0.29 -29.13
CA ARG A 131 -53.55 1.07 -29.34
C ARG A 131 -54.46 1.20 -28.11
N ARG A 132 -55.28 2.26 -28.20
CA ARG A 132 -56.59 2.40 -27.56
C ARG A 132 -57.40 1.10 -27.61
N VAL A 133 -57.98 0.73 -26.47
CA VAL A 133 -59.39 0.35 -26.35
C VAL A 133 -59.90 1.03 -25.08
#